data_AF-A0A7S2GFA6-F1
#
_entry.id   AF-A0A7S2GFA6-F1
#
_cell.length_a   1.000
_cell.length_b   1.000
_cell.length_c   1.000
_cell.angle_alpha   90.00
_cell.angle_beta   90.00
_cell.angle_gamma   90.00
#
_symmetry.space_group_name_H-M   'P 1'
#
loop_
_entity.id
_entity.type
_entity.pdbx_description
1 polymer ?
#
loop_
_entity_poly.entity_id
_entity_poly.type
_entity_poly.pdbx_seq_one_letter_code
_entity_poly.pdbx_strand_id
1 'polypeptide(L)'
;MGARSLLPPFDIRFRGYGADKVAWCLRLHTLGFRFHVMPTAFAVDAPHARSADWQASYSPDARGPQGGMPRQRLRIQGLFERAKWEMAMSQADISSPSASRVHASSATAPP
;
A
#
# COMPACT_ATOMS: atom_id res chain seq x y z
N MET A 1 -13.36 19.65 -0.56
CA MET A 1 -12.28 18.76 -0.09
C MET A 1 -11.45 18.33 -1.29
N GLY A 2 -10.11 18.46 -1.25
CA GLY A 2 -9.24 18.11 -2.38
C GLY A 2 -8.98 16.59 -2.44
N ALA A 3 -8.64 16.08 -3.63
CA ALA A 3 -8.45 14.63 -3.88
C ALA A 3 -7.48 13.93 -2.91
N ARG A 4 -6.54 14.66 -2.29
CA ARG A 4 -5.60 14.10 -1.30
C ARG A 4 -6.27 13.57 -0.03
N SER A 5 -7.40 14.12 0.40
CA SER A 5 -8.08 13.67 1.63
C SER A 5 -8.73 12.30 1.49
N LEU A 6 -8.87 11.79 0.25
CA LEU A 6 -9.40 10.46 -0.04
C LEU A 6 -8.31 9.38 -0.06
N LEU A 7 -7.04 9.78 -0.06
CA LEU A 7 -5.92 8.85 -0.13
C LEU A 7 -5.52 8.38 1.27
N PRO A 8 -5.33 7.06 1.48
CA PRO A 8 -4.83 6.56 2.75
C PRO A 8 -3.37 7.00 2.96
N PRO A 9 -2.90 7.12 4.21
CA PRO A 9 -1.49 7.35 4.49
C PRO A 9 -0.64 6.15 4.07
N PHE A 10 0.65 6.40 3.82
CA PHE A 10 1.62 5.33 3.66
C PHE A 10 1.85 4.60 4.99
N ASP A 11 2.06 3.29 4.89
CA ASP A 11 2.41 2.47 6.04
C ASP A 11 3.92 2.57 6.31
N ILE A 12 4.27 3.30 7.37
CA ILE A 12 5.65 3.57 7.77
C ILE A 12 6.41 2.31 8.19
N ARG A 13 5.72 1.19 8.45
CA ARG A 13 6.38 -0.08 8.78
C ARG A 13 7.29 -0.53 7.65
N PHE A 14 6.96 -0.19 6.39
CA PHE A 14 7.70 -0.60 5.20
C PHE A 14 8.87 0.32 4.80
N ARG A 15 9.26 1.27 5.66
CA ARG A 15 10.31 2.24 5.35
C ARG A 15 11.66 1.53 5.09
N GLY A 16 12.29 1.87 3.97
CA GLY A 16 13.66 1.42 3.64
C GLY A 16 13.76 0.12 2.84
N TYR A 17 12.67 -0.43 2.31
CA TYR A 17 12.76 -1.65 1.48
C TYR A 17 11.70 -1.74 0.36
N GLY A 18 10.99 -0.64 0.07
CA GLY A 18 10.20 -0.45 -1.14
C GLY A 18 8.83 -1.16 -1.19
N ALA A 19 8.45 -1.87 -0.12
CA ALA A 19 7.14 -2.53 -0.02
C ALA A 19 6.02 -1.57 0.39
N ASP A 20 6.35 -0.34 0.78
CA ASP A 20 5.42 0.74 1.12
C ASP A 20 4.47 1.04 -0.04
N LYS A 21 5.01 1.17 -1.25
CA LYS A 21 4.24 1.45 -2.47
C LYS A 21 3.31 0.31 -2.83
N VAL A 22 3.76 -0.94 -2.67
CA VAL A 22 2.96 -2.13 -2.99
C VAL A 22 1.78 -2.26 -2.01
N ALA A 23 2.03 -2.15 -0.71
CA ALA A 23 0.98 -2.18 0.30
C ALA A 23 -0.02 -1.02 0.13
N TRP A 24 0.47 0.17 -0.23
CA TRP A 24 -0.38 1.33 -0.48
C TRP A 24 -1.28 1.16 -1.72
N CYS A 25 -0.73 0.67 -2.83
CA CYS A 25 -1.52 0.33 -4.02
C CYS A 25 -2.58 -0.73 -3.71
N LEU A 26 -2.24 -1.74 -2.91
CA LEU A 26 -3.20 -2.74 -2.45
C LEU A 26 -4.30 -2.09 -1.60
N ARG A 27 -3.97 -1.19 -0.67
CA ARG A 27 -4.95 -0.46 0.12
C ARG A 27 -5.89 0.36 -0.76
N LEU A 28 -5.37 1.07 -1.75
CA LEU A 28 -6.20 1.82 -2.70
C LEU A 28 -7.18 0.90 -3.44
N HIS A 29 -6.71 -0.26 -3.91
CA HIS A 29 -7.59 -1.25 -4.54
C HIS A 29 -8.71 -1.70 -3.59
N THR A 30 -8.40 -1.97 -2.31
CA THR A 30 -9.41 -2.33 -1.31
C THR A 30 -10.40 -1.19 -0.99
N LEU A 31 -10.04 0.06 -1.27
CA LEU A 31 -10.92 1.22 -1.12
C LEU A 31 -11.73 1.53 -2.40
N GLY A 32 -11.65 0.69 -3.44
CA GLY A 32 -12.40 0.85 -4.69
C GLY A 32 -11.74 1.74 -5.73
N PHE A 33 -10.48 2.17 -5.53
CA PHE A 33 -9.74 2.89 -6.55
C PHE A 33 -9.41 1.98 -7.73
N ARG A 34 -9.40 2.55 -8.93
CA ARG A 34 -9.04 1.87 -10.19
C ARG A 34 -7.79 2.48 -10.78
N PHE A 35 -6.89 1.62 -11.24
CA PHE A 35 -5.66 2.01 -11.91
C PHE A 35 -5.85 1.88 -13.42
N HIS A 36 -5.41 2.90 -14.15
CA HIS A 36 -5.47 2.94 -15.61
C HIS A 36 -4.07 3.22 -16.16
N VAL A 37 -3.69 2.48 -17.19
CA VAL A 37 -2.47 2.78 -17.97
C VAL A 37 -2.82 3.89 -18.96
N MET A 38 -1.99 4.93 -19.04
CA MET A 38 -2.16 6.01 -19.99
C MET A 38 -1.45 5.69 -21.30
N PRO A 39 -2.16 5.48 -22.42
CA PRO A 39 -1.55 5.04 -23.67
C PRO A 39 -0.76 6.16 -24.38
N THR A 40 -1.04 7.42 -24.06
CA THR A 40 -0.45 8.60 -24.68
C THR A 40 0.63 9.28 -23.83
N ALA A 41 1.02 8.66 -22.71
CA ALA A 41 2.05 9.17 -21.82
C ALA A 41 3.05 8.06 -21.49
N PHE A 42 4.32 8.43 -21.32
CA PHE A 42 5.37 7.49 -20.95
C PHE A 42 6.17 8.02 -19.75
N ALA A 43 6.68 7.07 -18.96
CA ALA A 43 7.68 7.32 -17.94
C ALA A 43 8.93 6.51 -18.32
N VAL A 44 10.10 7.10 -18.12
CA VAL A 44 11.39 6.45 -18.40
C VAL A 44 12.04 6.07 -17.07
N ASP A 45 12.29 4.79 -16.86
CA ASP A 45 13.13 4.30 -15.77
C ASP A 45 14.57 4.13 -16.29
N ALA A 46 15.47 5.01 -15.85
CA ALA A 46 16.87 4.95 -16.23
C ALA A 46 17.58 3.88 -15.38
N PRO A 47 18.34 2.95 -16.01
CA PRO A 47 19.14 1.99 -15.26
C PRO A 47 20.07 2.70 -14.26
N HIS A 48 20.03 2.26 -13.02
CA HIS A 48 20.81 2.83 -11.93
C HIS A 48 21.28 1.72 -10.99
N ALA A 49 22.34 2.00 -10.23
CA ALA A 49 22.86 1.06 -9.25
C ALA A 49 21.80 0.74 -8.19
N ARG A 50 21.74 -0.53 -7.76
CA ARG A 50 20.85 -0.94 -6.66
C ARG A 50 21.23 -0.20 -5.38
N SER A 51 20.23 0.26 -4.63
CA SER A 51 20.45 0.91 -3.34
C SER A 51 21.09 -0.04 -2.31
N ALA A 52 21.77 0.52 -1.32
CA ALA A 52 22.33 -0.24 -0.20
C ALA A 52 21.25 -1.09 0.50
N ASP A 53 20.06 -0.53 0.69
CA ASP A 53 18.91 -1.22 1.26
C ASP A 53 18.45 -2.42 0.42
N TRP A 54 18.40 -2.25 -0.91
CA TRP A 54 18.08 -3.35 -1.82
C TRP A 54 19.14 -4.44 -1.73
N GLN A 55 20.42 -4.07 -1.69
CA GLN A 55 21.52 -5.03 -1.57
C GLN A 55 21.43 -5.81 -0.25
N ALA A 56 21.20 -5.13 0.87
CA ALA A 56 21.04 -5.75 2.19
C ALA A 56 19.85 -6.71 2.27
N SER A 57 18.78 -6.41 1.52
CA SER A 57 17.54 -7.18 1.53
C SER A 57 17.52 -8.32 0.51
N TYR A 58 18.08 -8.11 -0.69
CA TYR A 58 17.82 -8.91 -1.88
C TYR A 58 19.07 -9.43 -2.62
N SER A 59 20.28 -8.99 -2.27
CA SER A 59 21.49 -9.45 -2.98
C SER A 59 21.76 -10.96 -2.76
N PRO A 60 21.97 -11.77 -3.82
CA PRO A 60 22.28 -13.19 -3.72
C PRO A 60 23.70 -13.49 -3.23
N ASP A 61 24.66 -12.62 -3.59
CA ASP A 61 26.09 -12.75 -3.25
C ASP A 61 26.42 -12.21 -1.86
N ALA A 62 25.38 -11.84 -1.13
CA ALA A 62 25.46 -11.48 0.25
C ALA A 62 25.62 -12.79 1.06
N ARG A 63 26.75 -13.47 0.88
CA ARG A 63 27.28 -14.59 1.68
C ARG A 63 28.45 -14.14 2.56
N GLY A 64 28.71 -12.83 2.64
CA GLY A 64 29.52 -12.23 3.70
C GLY A 64 28.71 -12.04 5.00
N PRO A 65 29.33 -11.58 6.09
CA PRO A 65 28.64 -11.35 7.38
C PRO A 65 27.46 -10.35 7.30
N GLN A 66 27.32 -9.61 6.19
CA GLN A 66 26.22 -8.68 5.87
C GLN A 66 25.31 -9.24 4.77
N GLY A 67 25.18 -10.56 4.77
CA GLY A 67 24.52 -11.32 3.75
C GLY A 67 23.01 -11.23 3.75
N GLY A 68 22.40 -10.50 2.79
CA GLY A 68 21.05 -10.70 2.25
C GLY A 68 20.09 -11.33 3.24
N MET A 69 19.82 -10.65 4.35
CA MET A 69 19.44 -11.34 5.58
C MET A 69 18.13 -12.11 5.37
N PRO A 70 18.12 -13.45 5.45
CA PRO A 70 16.87 -14.22 5.36
C PRO A 70 15.83 -13.71 6.37
N ARG A 71 16.30 -13.28 7.54
CA ARG A 71 15.49 -12.62 8.57
C ARG A 71 14.82 -11.33 8.11
N GLN A 72 15.51 -10.50 7.33
CA GLN A 72 14.93 -9.27 6.80
C GLN A 72 13.84 -9.58 5.78
N ARG A 73 14.08 -10.51 4.84
CA ARG A 73 13.03 -10.94 3.89
C ARG A 73 11.81 -11.52 4.60
N LEU A 74 12.02 -12.40 5.58
CA LEU A 74 10.95 -12.96 6.40
C LEU A 74 10.19 -11.88 7.19
N ARG A 75 10.89 -10.89 7.73
CA ARG A 75 10.28 -9.74 8.41
C ARG A 75 9.41 -8.93 7.43
N ILE A 76 9.92 -8.62 6.24
CA ILE A 76 9.19 -7.89 5.21
C ILE A 76 7.92 -8.66 4.81
N GLN A 77 8.04 -9.97 4.59
CA GLN A 77 6.93 -10.84 4.26
C GLN A 77 5.89 -10.89 5.39
N GLY A 78 6.32 -11.07 6.65
CA GLY A 78 5.41 -11.09 7.80
C GLY A 78 4.66 -9.77 7.99
N LEU A 79 5.33 -8.64 7.77
CA LEU A 79 4.68 -7.32 7.79
C LEU A 79 3.66 -7.17 6.66
N PHE A 80 3.97 -7.68 5.47
CA PHE A 80 3.05 -7.64 4.34
C PHE A 80 1.79 -8.49 4.56
N GLU A 81 1.94 -9.72 5.08
CA GLU A 81 0.79 -10.56 5.41
C GLU A 81 -0.07 -9.96 6.52
N ARG A 82 0.57 -9.37 7.54
CA ARG A 82 -0.15 -8.62 8.57
C ARG A 82 -0.94 -7.44 7.98
N ALA A 83 -0.34 -6.67 7.08
CA ALA A 83 -1.02 -5.56 6.42
C ALA A 83 -2.23 -6.03 5.60
N LYS A 84 -2.11 -7.14 4.86
CA LYS A 84 -3.24 -7.76 4.14
C LYS A 84 -4.38 -8.13 5.08
N TRP A 85 -4.06 -8.74 6.22
CA TRP A 85 -5.04 -9.13 7.22
C TRP A 85 -5.78 -7.92 7.81
N GLU A 86 -5.05 -6.87 8.18
CA GLU A 86 -5.62 -5.61 8.69
C GLU A 86 -6.56 -4.93 7.65
N MET A 87 -6.20 -4.99 6.36
CA MET A 87 -7.04 -4.49 5.28
C MET A 87 -8.33 -5.31 5.12
N ALA A 88 -8.25 -6.63 5.19
CA ALA A 88 -9.41 -7.51 5.09
C ALA A 88 -10.40 -7.28 6.25
N MET A 89 -9.90 -7.13 7.48
CA MET A 89 -10.73 -6.77 8.63
C MET A 89 -11.40 -5.40 8.46
N SER A 90 -10.65 -4.40 8.00
CA SER A 90 -11.21 -3.07 7.74
C SER A 90 -12.37 -3.11 6.74
N GLN A 91 -12.28 -3.96 5.71
CA GLN A 91 -13.37 -4.13 4.75
C GLN A 91 -14.57 -4.84 5.36
N ALA A 92 -14.36 -5.87 6.19
CA ALA A 92 -15.43 -6.58 6.88
C ALA A 92 -16.24 -5.64 7.80
N ASP A 93 -15.57 -4.72 8.49
CA ASP A 93 -16.23 -3.70 9.31
C ASP A 93 -17.07 -2.72 8.47
N ILE A 94 -16.57 -2.33 7.29
CA ILE A 94 -17.30 -1.45 6.35
C ILE A 94 -18.51 -2.18 5.74
N SER A 95 -18.40 -3.47 5.45
CA SER A 95 -19.48 -4.28 4.88
C SER A 95 -20.50 -4.79 5.90
N SER A 96 -20.30 -4.54 7.19
CA SER A 96 -21.25 -4.90 8.25
C SER A 96 -22.45 -3.94 8.26
N PRO A 97 -23.71 -4.41 8.27
CA PRO A 97 -24.91 -3.59 8.07
C PRO A 97 -25.17 -2.50 9.13
N SER A 98 -24.37 -2.45 10.21
CA SER A 98 -24.50 -1.44 11.27
C SER A 98 -23.96 -0.05 10.88
N ALA A 99 -23.18 0.08 9.79
CA ALA A 99 -22.60 1.36 9.35
C ALA A 99 -23.56 2.25 8.53
N SER A 100 -24.84 1.88 8.41
CA SER A 100 -25.82 2.55 7.55
C SER A 100 -26.61 3.69 8.24
N ARG A 101 -26.04 4.39 9.22
CA ARG A 101 -26.78 5.42 9.97
C ARG A 101 -26.02 6.70 10.31
N VAL A 102 -25.49 7.43 9.32
CA VAL A 102 -25.21 8.88 9.53
C VAL A 102 -25.49 9.80 8.32
N HIS A 103 -25.68 9.33 7.08
CA HIS A 103 -25.88 10.23 5.92
C HIS A 103 -27.30 10.23 5.35
N ALA A 104 -28.30 10.49 6.18
CA ALA A 104 -29.63 10.87 5.70
C ALA A 104 -30.33 11.81 6.69
N SER A 105 -30.01 13.11 6.63
CA SER A 105 -30.98 14.15 6.96
C SER A 105 -30.53 15.50 6.44
N SER A 106 -31.18 15.96 5.36
CA SER A 106 -31.71 17.32 5.16
C SER A 106 -31.68 17.72 3.67
N ALA A 107 -32.75 17.38 2.95
CA ALA A 107 -33.18 18.11 1.77
C ALA A 107 -34.69 17.87 1.59
N THR A 108 -35.48 18.65 2.34
CA THR A 108 -36.93 18.78 2.13
C THR A 108 -37.17 19.74 0.96
N ALA A 109 -38.19 19.38 0.16
CA ALA A 109 -38.65 19.85 -1.14
C ALA A 109 -38.75 21.39 -1.40
N PRO A 110 -38.79 21.79 -2.69
CA PRO A 110 -39.03 23.17 -3.12
C PRO A 110 -40.53 23.48 -3.31
N PRO A 111 -40.93 24.77 -3.28
CA PRO A 111 -42.09 25.25 -4.03
C PRO A 111 -41.73 25.60 -5.48
#